data_AF-D5HCA5-F1
#
_entry.id   AF-D5HCA5-F1
#
_cell.length_a   1.000
_cell.length_b   1.000
_cell.length_c   1.000
_cell.angle_alpha   90.00
_cell.angle_beta   90.00
_cell.angle_gamma   90.00
#
_symmetry.space_group_name_H-M   'P 1'
#
loop_
_entity.id
_entity.type
_entity.pdbx_description
1 polymer ?
#
loop_
_entity_poly.entity_id
_entity_poly.type
_entity_poly.pdbx_seq_one_letter_code
_entity_poly.pdbx_strand_id
1 'polypeptide(L)'
;MDTTSEDTPPNGSFRTRLAVLRPRDHATLLLTPILVGLGLLEGATSGGAPADLFSAGLLLALAAVGGYRSYMAWRKPSSDFQAGRPEGNPAS
;
A
#
# COMPACT_ATOMS: atom_id res chain seq x y z
N MET A 1 7.87 -39.56 -11.94
CA MET A 1 8.83 -38.50 -11.62
C MET A 1 8.07 -37.20 -11.78
N ASP A 2 7.44 -36.76 -10.69
CA ASP A 2 6.62 -35.55 -10.65
C ASP A 2 7.56 -34.34 -10.58
N THR A 3 7.63 -33.59 -11.67
CA THR A 3 8.34 -32.30 -11.68
C THR A 3 7.46 -31.28 -10.97
N THR A 4 7.93 -30.86 -9.80
CA THR A 4 7.62 -29.63 -9.08
C THR A 4 7.15 -28.52 -10.02
N SER A 5 5.83 -28.29 -10.07
CA SER A 5 5.29 -27.05 -10.59
C SER A 5 5.55 -25.99 -9.52
N GLU A 6 6.62 -25.24 -9.69
CA GLU A 6 6.81 -23.96 -9.01
C GLU A 6 5.54 -23.14 -9.21
N ASP A 7 4.78 -22.96 -8.12
CA ASP A 7 3.74 -21.95 -7.96
C ASP A 7 4.36 -20.56 -8.17
N THR A 8 4.61 -20.21 -9.42
CA THR A 8 4.96 -18.85 -9.81
C THR A 8 3.67 -18.05 -9.69
N PRO A 9 3.53 -17.16 -8.68
CA PRO A 9 2.32 -16.35 -8.57
C PRO A 9 2.17 -15.57 -9.88
N PRO A 10 0.94 -15.43 -10.41
CA PRO A 10 0.73 -14.75 -11.67
C PRO A 10 1.39 -13.37 -11.60
N ASN A 11 2.34 -13.14 -12.50
CA ASN A 11 2.92 -11.85 -12.83
C ASN A 11 1.84 -10.98 -13.51
N GLY A 12 0.74 -10.73 -12.79
CA GLY A 12 -0.24 -9.73 -13.16
C GLY A 12 0.47 -8.39 -13.16
N SER A 13 0.49 -7.73 -14.32
CA SER A 13 1.06 -6.41 -14.54
C SER A 13 0.87 -5.50 -13.33
N PHE A 14 1.92 -4.77 -12.95
CA PHE A 14 1.90 -3.80 -11.84
C PHE A 14 0.66 -2.90 -11.87
N ARG A 15 0.22 -2.51 -13.07
CA ARG A 15 -1.00 -1.72 -13.31
C ARG A 15 -2.27 -2.45 -12.89
N THR A 16 -2.37 -3.75 -13.17
CA THR A 16 -3.51 -4.59 -12.80
C THR A 16 -3.60 -4.78 -11.29
N ARG A 17 -2.45 -4.99 -10.63
CA ARG A 17 -2.41 -5.08 -9.15
C ARG A 17 -2.75 -3.75 -8.48
N LEU A 18 -2.29 -2.63 -9.05
CA LEU A 18 -2.70 -1.29 -8.61
C LEU A 18 -4.22 -1.13 -8.77
N ALA A 19 -4.78 -1.37 -9.95
CA ALA A 19 -6.21 -1.18 -10.22
C ALA A 19 -7.16 -1.97 -9.29
N VAL A 20 -6.67 -3.05 -8.68
CA VAL A 20 -7.43 -3.90 -7.74
C VAL A 20 -7.37 -3.36 -6.29
N LEU A 21 -6.44 -2.46 -5.96
CA LEU A 21 -6.39 -1.82 -4.64
C LEU A 21 -7.63 -0.95 -4.39
N ARG A 22 -8.11 -0.93 -3.14
CA ARG A 22 -9.20 -0.04 -2.75
C ARG A 22 -8.77 1.43 -2.96
N PRO A 23 -9.71 2.35 -3.24
CA PRO A 23 -9.40 3.79 -3.39
C PRO A 23 -8.63 4.38 -2.22
N ARG A 24 -8.92 3.90 -1.00
CA ARG A 24 -8.19 4.29 0.23
C ARG A 24 -6.72 3.87 0.21
N ASP A 25 -6.41 2.68 -0.28
CA ASP A 25 -5.05 2.14 -0.28
C ASP A 25 -4.22 2.85 -1.36
N HIS A 26 -4.84 3.21 -2.48
CA HIS A 26 -4.27 4.11 -3.49
C HIS A 26 -3.95 5.49 -2.93
N ALA A 27 -4.91 6.14 -2.26
CA ALA A 27 -4.71 7.44 -1.66
C ALA A 27 -3.56 7.41 -0.65
N THR A 28 -3.51 6.35 0.17
CA THR A 28 -2.42 6.16 1.15
C THR A 28 -1.07 5.99 0.45
N LEU A 29 -1.01 5.21 -0.63
CA LEU A 29 0.21 5.05 -1.45
C LEU A 29 0.75 6.37 -2.02
N LEU A 30 -0.16 7.25 -2.45
CA LEU A 30 0.20 8.58 -2.97
C LEU A 30 0.58 9.55 -1.84
N LEU A 31 -0.04 9.43 -0.68
CA LEU A 31 0.15 10.32 0.45
C LEU A 31 1.44 10.01 1.23
N THR A 32 1.84 8.74 1.29
CA THR A 32 3.07 8.31 1.98
C THR A 32 4.33 9.07 1.54
N PRO A 33 4.70 9.17 0.23
CA PRO A 33 5.89 9.91 -0.16
C PRO A 33 5.81 11.40 0.15
N ILE A 34 4.61 11.99 0.14
CA ILE A 34 4.39 13.39 0.51
C ILE A 34 4.70 13.59 2.01
N LEU A 35 4.17 12.72 2.86
CA LEU A 35 4.45 12.76 4.30
C LEU A 35 5.93 12.56 4.62
N VAL A 36 6.62 11.65 3.91
CA VAL A 36 8.07 11.47 4.05
C VAL A 36 8.80 12.75 3.64
N GLY A 37 8.47 13.33 2.50
CA GLY A 37 9.10 14.55 2.01
C GLY A 37 8.92 15.72 2.97
N LEU A 38 7.70 15.91 3.49
CA LEU A 38 7.40 16.96 4.48
C LEU A 38 8.15 16.71 5.79
N GLY A 39 8.14 15.50 6.34
CA GLY A 39 8.83 15.19 7.59
C GLY A 39 10.34 15.37 7.48
N LEU A 40 10.96 14.98 6.36
CA LEU A 40 12.38 15.21 6.13
C LEU A 40 12.70 16.70 5.97
N LEU A 41 11.87 17.44 5.22
CA LEU A 41 12.05 18.87 5.02
C LEU A 41 11.96 19.62 6.35
N GLU A 42 10.90 19.38 7.12
CA GLU A 42 10.66 20.02 8.41
C GLU A 42 11.77 19.67 9.42
N GLY A 43 12.19 18.41 9.46
CA GLY A 43 13.33 17.99 10.28
C GLY A 43 14.63 18.71 9.89
N ALA A 44 14.90 18.84 8.59
CA ALA A 44 16.09 19.50 8.08
C ALA A 44 16.08 21.02 8.29
N THR A 45 14.90 21.67 8.23
CA THR A 45 14.75 23.12 8.42
C THR A 45 14.51 23.54 9.87
N SER A 46 14.29 22.59 10.78
CA SER A 46 13.91 22.85 12.19
C SER A 46 14.93 23.68 12.99
N GLY A 47 16.20 23.72 12.58
CA GLY A 47 17.27 24.34 13.37
C GLY A 47 17.44 23.74 14.78
N GLY A 48 16.90 22.54 15.02
CA GLY A 48 16.89 21.90 16.34
C GLY A 48 15.70 22.27 17.24
N ALA A 49 14.69 22.99 16.72
CA ALA A 49 13.47 23.31 17.46
C ALA A 49 12.72 22.01 17.85
N PRO A 50 12.42 21.79 19.15
CA PRO A 50 11.80 20.54 19.60
C PRO A 50 10.42 20.27 18.98
N ALA A 51 9.64 21.32 18.75
CA ALA A 51 8.30 21.20 18.16
C ALA A 51 8.36 20.71 16.70
N ASP A 52 9.25 21.29 15.91
CA ASP A 52 9.43 20.95 14.49
C ASP A 52 9.99 19.53 14.34
N LEU A 53 10.93 19.12 15.20
CA LEU A 53 11.44 17.75 15.23
C LEU A 53 10.37 16.73 15.62
N PHE A 54 9.50 17.08 16.55
CA PHE A 54 8.36 16.25 16.94
C PHE A 54 7.36 16.12 15.79
N SER A 55 7.01 17.23 15.14
CA SER A 55 6.11 17.27 13.97
C SER A 55 6.68 16.45 12.81
N ALA A 56 7.98 16.64 12.49
CA ALA A 56 8.70 15.83 11.52
C ALA A 56 8.64 14.32 11.85
N GLY A 57 8.88 13.97 13.11
CA GLY A 57 8.77 12.58 13.59
C GLY A 57 7.36 12.01 13.44
N LEU A 58 6.32 12.80 13.73
CA LEU A 58 4.93 12.41 13.57
C LEU A 58 4.59 12.15 12.10
N LEU A 59 5.02 13.03 11.19
CA LEU A 59 4.83 12.87 9.74
C LEU A 59 5.49 11.58 9.24
N LEU A 60 6.72 11.30 9.67
CA LEU A 60 7.44 10.07 9.34
C LEU A 60 6.75 8.82 9.90
N ALA A 61 6.24 8.88 11.14
CA ALA A 61 5.50 7.77 11.74
C ALA A 61 4.19 7.48 10.98
N LEU A 62 3.43 8.52 10.62
CA LEU A 62 2.22 8.38 9.81
C LEU A 62 2.54 7.80 8.43
N ALA A 63 3.64 8.24 7.81
CA ALA A 63 4.11 7.70 6.53
C ALA A 63 4.47 6.21 6.64
N ALA A 64 5.18 5.81 7.70
CA ALA A 64 5.56 4.42 7.94
C ALA A 64 4.34 3.52 8.14
N VAL A 65 3.38 3.95 8.98
CA VAL A 65 2.13 3.21 9.21
C VAL A 65 1.31 3.11 7.93
N GLY A 66 1.13 4.22 7.22
CA GLY A 66 0.38 4.25 5.95
C GLY A 66 1.01 3.35 4.89
N GLY A 67 2.33 3.47 4.69
CA GLY A 67 3.09 2.68 3.74
C GLY A 67 3.05 1.18 4.08
N TYR A 68 3.16 0.82 5.36
CA TYR A 68 3.03 -0.57 5.80
C TYR A 68 1.63 -1.14 5.51
N ARG A 69 0.56 -0.37 5.73
CA ARG A 69 -0.81 -0.82 5.40
C ARG A 69 -0.99 -1.00 3.90
N SER A 70 -0.50 -0.08 3.08
CA SER A 70 -0.55 -0.20 1.62
C SER A 70 0.26 -1.40 1.12
N TYR A 71 1.42 -1.66 1.73
CA TYR A 71 2.23 -2.84 1.42
C TYR A 71 1.53 -4.15 1.80
N MET A 72 0.87 -4.20 2.96
CA MET A 72 0.07 -5.36 3.36
C MET A 72 -1.15 -5.55 2.44
N ALA A 73 -1.79 -4.47 1.99
CA ALA A 73 -2.85 -4.54 0.99
C ALA A 73 -2.33 -5.07 -0.36
N TRP A 74 -1.13 -4.67 -0.76
CA TRP A 74 -0.47 -5.15 -1.97
C TRP A 74 -0.06 -6.63 -1.90
N ARG A 75 0.32 -7.12 -0.71
CA ARG A 75 0.70 -8.51 -0.49
C ARG A 75 -0.48 -9.45 -0.24
N LYS A 76 -1.70 -8.95 -0.03
CA LYS A 76 -2.87 -9.83 0.11
C LYS A 76 -3.08 -10.61 -1.19
N PRO A 77 -3.17 -11.95 -1.13
CA PRO A 77 -3.44 -12.76 -2.32
C PRO A 77 -4.73 -12.33 -3.00
N SER A 78 -4.69 -12.22 -4.33
CA SER A 78 -5.85 -11.89 -5.17
C SER A 78 -6.96 -12.95 -5.14
N SER A 79 -6.78 -14.06 -4.41
CA SER A 79 -7.80 -15.10 -4.21
C SER A 79 -9.04 -14.58 -3.48
N ASP A 80 -8.87 -13.62 -2.56
CA ASP A 80 -9.99 -13.00 -1.84
C ASP A 80 -10.83 -12.08 -2.76
N PHE A 81 -10.26 -11.66 -3.90
CA PHE A 81 -10.94 -10.81 -4.87
C PHE A 81 -11.87 -11.60 -5.81
N GLN A 82 -11.64 -12.90 -6.00
CA GLN A 82 -12.55 -13.77 -6.78
C GLN A 82 -13.77 -14.21 -5.96
N ALA A 83 -13.67 -14.31 -4.64
CA ALA A 83 -14.80 -14.69 -3.77
C ALA A 83 -15.93 -13.66 -3.71
N GLY A 84 -15.72 -12.45 -4.28
CA GLY A 84 -16.72 -11.38 -4.34
C GLY A 84 -17.35 -11.18 -5.73
N ARG A 85 -17.07 -12.03 -6.72
CA ARG A 85 -17.85 -12.02 -7.96
C ARG A 85 -19.18 -12.72 -7.63
N PRO A 86 -20.33 -12.03 -7.63
CA PRO A 86 -21.61 -12.71 -7.53
C PRO A 86 -21.65 -13.68 -8.71
N GLU A 87 -21.62 -14.99 -8.41
CA GLU A 87 -21.97 -15.98 -9.41
C GLU A 87 -23.32 -15.57 -9.96
N GLY A 88 -23.33 -15.28 -11.25
CA GLY A 88 -24.51 -14.79 -11.94
C GLY A 88 -25.66 -15.73 -11.61
N ASN A 89 -26.71 -15.15 -11.02
CA ASN A 89 -28.02 -15.75 -10.95
C ASN A 89 -28.38 -16.26 -12.37
N PRO A 90 -28.38 -17.59 -12.63
CA PRO A 90 -28.98 -18.07 -13.84
C PRO A 90 -30.47 -17.94 -13.61
N ALA A 91 -31.06 -16.91 -14.22
CA ALA A 91 -32.50 -16.84 -14.39
C ALA A 91 -32.97 -18.16 -15.02
N SER A 92 -33.77 -18.93 -14.28
CA SER A 92 -34.66 -19.97 -14.78
C SER A 92 -35.73 -20.25 -13.73
#